data_AF-A0AAV7YQP1-F1
#
_entry.id   AF-A0AAV7YQP1-F1
#
_cell.length_a   1.000
_cell.length_b   1.000
_cell.length_c   1.000
_cell.angle_alpha   90.00
_cell.angle_beta   90.00
_cell.angle_gamma   90.00
#
_symmetry.space_group_name_H-M   'P 1'
#
loop_
_entity.id
_entity.type
_entity.pdbx_description
1 polymer ?
#
loop_
_entity_poly.entity_id
_entity_poly.type
_entity_poly.pdbx_seq_one_letter_code
_entity_poly.pdbx_strand_id
1 'polypeptide(L)'
;MTNNEKNTKKVSFLEEIFSKEVVWILDDTNVYRVTIHKDLEANLSTVPINGAFFIVNPISGQFFLQIIHTDEWSSQIRLGQLAKIKTAEKTELMIKYIHIDDRPKQIIVTRSGMLDHLQTHLQNEYSYIGLRLCPFHLPVQALIKLEKLHEMIIQATETKTILLNIYDDWLKTISNEKAFERFIVIVSALHTSYDQAMNILTMSNSIKISQIHLWPNLTVEQWNKVEIDLRDLIVRDFCTTNSINIQELSEKQISDIVIGNIDKF
;
A
#
# COMPACT_ATOMS: atom_id res chain seq x y z
N MET A 1 19.71 26.33 -38.90
CA MET A 1 20.12 24.99 -38.41
C MET A 1 19.32 24.70 -37.15
N THR A 2 18.36 23.80 -37.29
CA THR A 2 17.38 23.36 -36.30
C THR A 2 18.04 22.50 -35.24
N ASN A 3 18.10 22.96 -33.99
CA ASN A 3 18.28 22.07 -32.84
C ASN A 3 16.90 21.72 -32.29
N ASN A 4 16.43 20.55 -32.74
CA ASN A 4 15.35 19.81 -32.12
C ASN A 4 15.73 19.48 -30.67
N GLU A 5 15.34 20.33 -29.72
CA GLU A 5 15.12 19.88 -28.36
C GLU A 5 13.99 18.85 -28.42
N LYS A 6 14.38 17.58 -28.38
CA LYS A 6 13.47 16.47 -28.19
C LYS A 6 12.72 16.72 -26.89
N ASN A 7 11.49 17.20 -27.03
CA ASN A 7 10.50 17.27 -26.00
C ASN A 7 10.12 15.82 -25.64
N THR A 8 10.98 15.13 -24.89
CA THR A 8 10.68 13.81 -24.33
C THR A 8 9.56 14.00 -23.33
N LYS A 9 8.32 13.73 -23.75
CA LYS A 9 7.18 13.59 -22.85
C LYS A 9 7.61 12.70 -21.69
N LYS A 10 7.68 13.28 -20.48
CA LYS A 10 7.93 12.53 -19.26
C LYS A 10 6.74 11.60 -19.07
N VAL A 11 6.95 10.31 -19.33
CA VAL A 11 5.97 9.24 -19.12
C VAL A 11 5.49 9.32 -17.67
N SER A 12 4.17 9.24 -17.45
CA SER A 12 3.64 9.32 -16.09
C SER A 12 4.11 8.12 -15.28
N PHE A 13 4.28 8.26 -13.96
CA PHE A 13 4.69 7.12 -13.11
C PHE A 13 3.74 5.92 -13.26
N LEU A 14 2.44 6.19 -13.40
CA LEU A 14 1.43 5.17 -13.65
C LEU A 14 1.69 4.46 -14.98
N GLU A 15 1.94 5.19 -16.07
CA GLU A 15 2.31 4.58 -17.36
C GLU A 15 3.57 3.70 -17.27
N GLU A 16 4.54 4.03 -16.40
CA GLU A 16 5.77 3.25 -16.22
C GLU A 16 5.54 1.93 -15.47
N ILE A 17 4.72 1.94 -14.40
CA ILE A 17 4.45 0.73 -13.61
C ILE A 17 3.59 -0.30 -14.36
N PHE A 18 2.88 0.12 -15.41
CA PHE A 18 2.15 -0.77 -16.32
C PHE A 18 2.96 -1.17 -17.56
N SER A 19 4.27 -0.98 -17.53
CA SER A 19 5.18 -1.67 -18.44
C SER A 19 5.03 -3.19 -18.29
N LYS A 20 5.48 -3.97 -19.28
CA LYS A 20 5.38 -5.45 -19.25
C LYS A 20 6.25 -6.11 -18.17
N GLU A 21 6.98 -5.34 -17.38
CA GLU A 21 7.87 -5.85 -16.35
C GLU A 21 7.13 -6.06 -15.03
N VAL A 22 7.58 -7.04 -14.25
CA VAL A 22 7.02 -7.29 -12.92
C VAL A 22 7.51 -6.20 -11.97
N VAL A 23 6.56 -5.46 -11.39
CA VAL A 23 6.81 -4.40 -10.42
C VAL A 23 6.22 -4.80 -9.07
N TRP A 24 6.97 -4.55 -7.99
CA TRP A 24 6.49 -4.69 -6.62
C TRP A 24 6.46 -3.34 -5.92
N ILE A 25 5.36 -3.05 -5.21
CA ILE A 25 5.24 -1.91 -4.31
C ILE A 25 5.34 -2.44 -2.88
N LEU A 26 6.34 -1.99 -2.12
CA LEU A 26 6.63 -2.44 -0.76
C LEU A 26 6.31 -1.35 0.26
N ASP A 27 5.51 -1.70 1.26
CA ASP A 27 5.22 -0.85 2.42
C ASP A 27 5.61 -1.52 3.74
N ASP A 28 6.56 -0.93 4.46
CA ASP A 28 7.12 -1.43 5.72
C ASP A 28 6.55 -0.73 6.97
N THR A 29 5.50 0.09 6.82
CA THR A 29 5.02 1.00 7.88
C THR A 29 4.62 0.26 9.15
N ASN A 30 4.03 -0.94 9.00
CA ASN A 30 3.41 -1.69 10.08
C ASN A 30 4.25 -2.88 10.59
N VAL A 31 5.55 -2.92 10.29
CA VAL A 31 6.42 -4.06 10.62
C VAL A 31 6.65 -4.18 12.11
N TYR A 32 7.06 -3.10 12.77
CA TYR A 32 7.22 -3.06 14.22
C TYR A 32 6.10 -2.22 14.83
N ARG A 33 5.23 -2.87 15.60
CA ARG A 33 4.05 -2.29 16.21
C ARG A 33 4.04 -2.56 17.70
N VAL A 34 3.49 -1.62 18.45
CA VAL A 34 3.37 -1.72 19.91
C VAL A 34 1.96 -1.32 20.36
N THR A 35 1.49 -1.91 21.44
CA THR A 35 0.38 -1.42 22.24
C THR A 35 0.91 -0.71 23.47
N ILE A 36 0.27 0.40 23.85
CA ILE A 36 0.64 1.16 25.05
C ILE A 36 -0.22 0.64 26.20
N HIS A 37 0.43 0.21 27.28
CA HIS A 37 -0.20 -0.21 28.52
C HIS A 37 0.15 0.79 29.62
N LYS A 38 -0.87 1.23 30.36
CA LYS A 38 -0.68 2.09 31.53
C LYS A 38 -0.69 1.21 32.78
N ASP A 39 0.38 1.27 33.57
CA ASP A 39 0.43 0.56 34.85
C ASP A 39 -0.37 1.30 35.94
N LEU A 40 -0.45 0.69 37.12
CA LEU A 40 -1.17 1.25 38.28
C LEU A 40 -0.53 2.56 38.80
N GLU A 41 0.75 2.79 38.51
CA GLU A 41 1.50 3.99 38.90
C GLU A 41 1.47 5.09 37.83
N ALA A 42 0.63 4.89 36.79
CA ALA A 42 0.47 5.77 35.65
C ALA A 42 1.67 5.88 34.70
N ASN A 43 2.66 4.99 34.80
CA ASN A 43 3.72 4.88 33.80
C ASN A 43 3.18 4.21 32.53
N LEU A 44 3.71 4.64 31.39
CA LEU A 44 3.40 4.06 30.09
C LEU A 44 4.47 3.03 29.74
N SER A 45 4.04 1.81 29.46
CA SER A 45 4.86 0.73 28.93
C SER A 45 4.38 0.36 27.53
N THR A 46 5.28 -0.16 26.69
CA THR A 46 4.96 -0.60 25.33
C THR A 46 5.17 -2.09 25.21
N VAL A 47 4.17 -2.80 24.69
CA VAL A 47 4.22 -4.25 24.44
C VAL A 47 4.22 -4.46 22.93
N PRO A 48 5.23 -5.15 22.36
CA PRO A 48 5.21 -5.49 20.95
C PRO A 48 3.99 -6.36 20.60
N ILE A 49 3.38 -6.07 19.46
CA ILE A 49 2.33 -6.90 18.86
C ILE A 49 2.76 -7.35 17.47
N ASN A 50 2.06 -8.34 16.91
CA ASN A 50 2.31 -8.78 15.54
C ASN A 50 2.24 -7.61 14.55
N GLY A 51 3.24 -7.55 13.70
CA GLY A 51 3.34 -6.59 12.62
C GLY A 51 3.23 -7.25 11.26
N ALA A 52 3.23 -6.42 10.23
CA ALA A 52 3.29 -6.89 8.86
C ALA A 52 3.90 -5.85 7.94
N PHE A 53 4.50 -6.31 6.83
CA PHE A 53 4.70 -5.49 5.65
C PHE A 53 3.90 -6.06 4.48
N PHE A 54 3.70 -5.20 3.49
CA PHE A 54 2.89 -5.48 2.32
C PHE A 54 3.73 -5.39 1.07
N ILE A 55 3.55 -6.34 0.15
CA ILE A 55 4.04 -6.22 -1.22
C ILE A 55 2.86 -6.38 -2.17
N VAL A 56 2.64 -5.39 -3.04
CA VAL A 56 1.58 -5.37 -4.05
C VAL A 56 2.21 -5.42 -5.45
N ASN A 57 1.74 -6.31 -6.31
CA ASN A 57 1.96 -6.22 -7.75
C ASN A 57 0.80 -5.41 -8.37
N PRO A 58 1.07 -4.20 -8.90
CA PRO A 58 0.02 -3.32 -9.42
C PRO A 58 -0.60 -3.82 -10.74
N ILE A 59 0.03 -4.77 -11.43
CA ILE A 59 -0.48 -5.30 -12.69
C ILE A 59 -1.44 -6.46 -12.44
N SER A 60 -1.03 -7.42 -11.61
CA SER A 60 -1.81 -8.65 -11.37
C SER A 60 -2.74 -8.58 -10.16
N GLY A 61 -2.52 -7.61 -9.27
CA GLY A 61 -3.16 -7.54 -7.96
C GLY A 61 -2.59 -8.53 -6.94
N GLN A 62 -1.55 -9.30 -7.30
CA GLN A 62 -0.91 -10.21 -6.35
C GLN A 62 -0.44 -9.46 -5.11
N PHE A 63 -0.81 -9.96 -3.94
CA PHE A 63 -0.58 -9.32 -2.66
C PHE A 63 0.08 -10.28 -1.70
N PHE A 64 1.30 -9.94 -1.26
CA PHE A 64 2.00 -10.65 -0.20
C PHE A 64 1.77 -9.91 1.11
N LEU A 65 1.05 -10.56 2.02
CA LEU A 65 0.98 -10.18 3.42
C LEU A 65 2.09 -10.93 4.17
N GLN A 66 3.18 -10.24 4.50
CA GLN A 66 4.22 -10.82 5.35
C GLN A 66 3.97 -10.47 6.80
N ILE A 67 3.52 -11.44 7.58
CA ILE A 67 3.32 -11.29 9.01
C ILE A 67 4.67 -11.48 9.72
N ILE A 68 4.99 -10.59 10.65
CA ILE A 68 6.16 -10.67 11.52
C ILE A 68 5.66 -10.88 12.96
N HIS A 69 5.93 -12.06 13.50
CA HIS A 69 5.51 -12.42 14.85
C HIS A 69 6.37 -11.68 15.90
N THR A 70 5.82 -11.47 17.09
CA THR A 70 6.49 -10.76 18.18
C THR A 70 7.82 -11.39 18.62
N ASP A 71 7.99 -12.70 18.42
CA ASP A 71 9.22 -13.43 18.74
C ASP A 71 10.46 -12.89 18.01
N GLU A 72 10.29 -12.28 16.84
CA GLU A 72 11.39 -11.66 16.07
C GLU A 72 12.00 -10.45 16.80
N TRP A 73 11.29 -9.90 17.79
CA TRP A 73 11.73 -8.75 18.60
C TRP A 73 12.35 -9.17 19.93
N SER A 74 12.23 -10.44 20.32
CA SER A 74 12.66 -10.95 21.61
C SER A 74 14.16 -10.78 21.81
N SER A 75 14.54 -10.15 22.93
CA SER A 75 15.93 -9.86 23.31
C SER A 75 16.71 -9.00 22.32
N GLN A 76 16.02 -8.25 21.44
CA GLN A 76 16.65 -7.36 20.47
C GLN A 76 16.60 -5.89 20.93
N ILE A 77 17.55 -5.09 20.44
CA ILE A 77 17.59 -3.64 20.66
C ILE A 77 17.45 -2.90 19.32
N ARG A 78 17.15 -1.60 19.37
CA ARG A 78 16.98 -0.74 18.17
C ARG A 78 15.96 -1.31 17.18
N LEU A 79 14.81 -1.71 17.69
CA LEU A 79 13.77 -2.44 16.97
C LEU A 79 13.29 -1.73 15.69
N GLY A 80 13.32 -0.39 15.64
CA GLY A 80 13.01 0.35 14.41
C GLY A 80 14.01 0.16 13.27
N GLN A 81 15.30 -0.05 13.57
CA GLN A 81 16.30 -0.41 12.56
C GLN A 81 16.18 -1.89 12.20
N LEU A 82 16.01 -2.74 13.21
CA LEU A 82 15.82 -4.18 13.00
C LEU A 82 14.61 -4.48 12.11
N ALA A 83 13.51 -3.74 12.27
CA ALA A 83 12.32 -3.87 11.43
C ALA A 83 12.66 -3.74 9.94
N LYS A 84 13.46 -2.74 9.55
CA LYS A 84 13.87 -2.51 8.17
C LYS A 84 14.77 -3.62 7.63
N ILE A 85 15.71 -4.09 8.46
CA ILE A 85 16.59 -5.22 8.13
C ILE A 85 15.73 -6.47 7.89
N LYS A 86 14.83 -6.81 8.81
CA LYS A 86 13.93 -7.95 8.70
C LYS A 86 13.05 -7.87 7.45
N THR A 87 12.54 -6.68 7.13
CA THR A 87 11.79 -6.47 5.88
C THR A 87 12.64 -6.76 4.66
N ALA A 88 13.88 -6.28 4.61
CA ALA A 88 14.79 -6.53 3.49
C ALA A 88 15.16 -8.02 3.36
N GLU A 89 15.53 -8.68 4.46
CA GLU A 89 15.83 -10.12 4.50
C GLU A 89 14.64 -10.97 4.00
N LYS A 90 13.42 -10.68 4.47
CA LYS A 90 12.23 -11.42 4.06
C LYS A 90 11.86 -11.14 2.60
N THR A 91 12.06 -9.91 2.13
CA THR A 91 11.84 -9.54 0.72
C THR A 91 12.80 -10.30 -0.20
N GLU A 92 14.09 -10.35 0.14
CA GLU A 92 15.10 -11.15 -0.57
C GLU A 92 14.70 -12.64 -0.61
N LEU A 93 14.27 -13.18 0.53
CA LEU A 93 13.84 -14.57 0.63
C LEU A 93 12.63 -14.87 -0.27
N MET A 94 11.66 -13.95 -0.37
CA MET A 94 10.53 -14.10 -1.30
C MET A 94 10.99 -14.13 -2.75
N ILE A 95 11.89 -13.23 -3.15
CA ILE A 95 12.44 -13.18 -4.51
C ILE A 95 13.14 -14.51 -4.85
N LYS A 96 13.89 -15.06 -3.89
CA LYS A 96 14.59 -16.34 -4.03
C LYS A 96 13.64 -17.49 -4.35
N TYR A 97 12.48 -17.56 -3.68
CA TYR A 97 11.50 -18.65 -3.83
C TYR A 97 10.52 -18.48 -4.99
N ILE A 98 10.43 -17.31 -5.60
CA ILE A 98 9.59 -17.08 -6.77
C ILE A 98 10.31 -17.49 -8.06
N HIS A 99 9.52 -18.02 -9.02
CA HIS A 99 10.02 -18.42 -10.34
C HIS A 99 10.70 -17.23 -11.04
N ILE A 100 11.77 -17.48 -11.79
CA ILE A 100 12.62 -16.42 -12.34
C ILE A 100 11.85 -15.41 -13.22
N ASP A 101 10.82 -15.88 -13.92
CA ASP A 101 9.95 -15.05 -14.77
C ASP A 101 8.99 -14.17 -13.97
N ASP A 102 8.64 -14.57 -12.75
CA ASP A 102 7.74 -13.85 -11.85
C ASP A 102 8.49 -12.95 -10.86
N ARG A 103 9.83 -12.95 -10.89
CA ARG A 103 10.64 -12.08 -10.04
C ARG A 103 10.49 -10.61 -10.48
N PRO A 104 10.43 -9.68 -9.51
CA PRO A 104 10.32 -8.26 -9.84
C PRO A 104 11.56 -7.80 -10.59
N LYS A 105 11.36 -6.96 -11.60
CA LYS A 105 12.42 -6.14 -12.22
C LYS A 105 12.57 -4.81 -11.51
N GLN A 106 11.54 -4.38 -10.78
CA GLN A 106 11.55 -3.15 -10.02
C GLN A 106 10.83 -3.32 -8.68
N ILE A 107 11.41 -2.76 -7.62
CA ILE A 107 10.76 -2.60 -6.31
C ILE A 107 10.63 -1.11 -6.01
N ILE A 108 9.41 -0.69 -5.74
CA ILE A 108 9.02 0.67 -5.39
C ILE A 108 8.70 0.67 -3.90
N VAL A 109 9.44 1.42 -3.10
CA VAL A 109 9.14 1.54 -1.66
C VAL A 109 8.25 2.75 -1.40
N THR A 110 7.35 2.64 -0.43
CA THR A 110 6.54 3.79 0.01
C THR A 110 7.32 4.73 0.93
N ARG A 111 8.37 4.22 1.60
CA ARG A 111 9.17 4.96 2.58
C ARG A 111 10.65 4.96 2.23
N SER A 112 11.24 6.16 2.17
CA SER A 112 12.66 6.36 1.79
C SER A 112 13.64 5.56 2.65
N GLY A 113 13.36 5.40 3.94
CA GLY A 113 14.21 4.66 4.86
C GLY A 113 14.41 3.18 4.53
N MET A 114 13.60 2.59 3.62
CA MET A 114 13.76 1.22 3.15
C MET A 114 14.71 1.06 1.97
N LEU A 115 14.97 2.13 1.21
CA LEU A 115 15.82 2.04 0.01
C LEU A 115 17.21 1.51 0.33
N ASP A 116 17.89 2.13 1.30
CA ASP A 116 19.27 1.76 1.66
C ASP A 116 19.37 0.30 2.17
N HIS A 117 18.34 -0.16 2.89
CA HIS A 117 18.30 -1.52 3.44
C HIS A 117 18.09 -2.56 2.33
N LEU A 118 17.17 -2.31 1.39
CA LEU A 118 16.97 -3.18 0.23
C LEU A 118 18.19 -3.17 -0.69
N GLN A 119 18.79 -2.00 -0.93
CA GLN A 119 19.98 -1.90 -1.76
C GLN A 119 21.12 -2.75 -1.20
N THR A 120 21.33 -2.70 0.12
CA THR A 120 22.37 -3.50 0.79
C THR A 120 22.11 -5.00 0.72
N HIS A 121 20.85 -5.45 0.86
CA HIS A 121 20.54 -6.89 0.81
C HIS A 121 20.55 -7.44 -0.62
N LEU A 122 20.07 -6.66 -1.60
CA LEU A 122 19.91 -7.12 -2.98
C LEU A 122 21.17 -6.95 -3.84
N GLN A 123 22.20 -6.26 -3.36
CA GLN A 123 23.39 -5.88 -4.15
C GLN A 123 24.15 -7.05 -4.81
N ASN A 124 24.06 -8.26 -4.27
CA ASN A 124 24.83 -9.41 -4.76
C ASN A 124 24.07 -10.21 -5.81
N GLU A 125 23.06 -10.98 -5.39
CA GLU A 125 22.31 -11.89 -6.27
C GLU A 125 21.25 -11.19 -7.14
N TYR A 126 20.78 -10.01 -6.72
CA TYR A 126 19.59 -9.35 -7.27
C TYR A 126 19.85 -7.90 -7.70
N SER A 127 21.10 -7.57 -8.07
CA SER A 127 21.52 -6.21 -8.48
C SER A 127 20.82 -5.68 -9.73
N TYR A 128 20.18 -6.56 -10.52
CA TYR A 128 19.38 -6.19 -11.68
C TYR A 128 18.00 -5.59 -11.31
N ILE A 129 17.57 -5.71 -10.06
CA ILE A 129 16.28 -5.17 -9.60
C ILE A 129 16.42 -3.67 -9.37
N GLY A 130 15.69 -2.87 -10.14
CA GLY A 130 15.63 -1.42 -9.95
C GLY A 130 14.93 -1.05 -8.65
N LEU A 131 15.56 -0.20 -7.84
CA LEU A 131 14.97 0.29 -6.58
C LEU A 131 14.60 1.77 -6.71
N ARG A 132 13.37 2.14 -6.34
CA ARG A 132 12.92 3.54 -6.36
C ARG A 132 11.93 3.87 -5.24
N LEU A 133 11.83 5.16 -4.92
CA LEU A 133 10.80 5.69 -4.04
C LEU A 133 9.50 5.92 -4.81
N CYS A 134 8.36 5.65 -4.18
CA CYS A 134 7.05 6.04 -4.70
C CYS A 134 6.97 7.58 -4.77
N PRO A 135 6.64 8.18 -5.93
CA PRO A 135 6.68 9.64 -6.10
C PRO A 135 5.50 10.38 -5.44
N PHE A 136 4.56 9.63 -4.88
CA PHE A 136 3.41 10.15 -4.13
C PHE A 136 3.18 9.28 -2.89
N HIS A 137 2.46 9.81 -1.92
CA HIS A 137 2.11 9.07 -0.72
C HIS A 137 1.01 8.04 -1.02
N LEU A 138 1.40 6.77 -1.11
CA LEU A 138 0.48 5.64 -1.31
C LEU A 138 0.29 4.88 0.02
N PRO A 139 -0.83 5.08 0.75
CA PRO A 139 -0.99 4.56 2.10
C PRO A 139 -1.43 3.09 2.14
N VAL A 140 -0.60 2.19 1.60
CA VAL A 140 -0.86 0.74 1.65
C VAL A 140 -1.02 0.25 3.10
N GLN A 141 -0.41 0.95 4.08
CA GLN A 141 -0.60 0.68 5.50
C GLN A 141 -2.05 0.66 5.97
N ALA A 142 -2.98 1.34 5.26
CA ALA A 142 -4.40 1.37 5.62
C ALA A 142 -5.06 -0.01 5.57
N LEU A 143 -4.52 -0.93 4.76
CA LEU A 143 -5.02 -2.30 4.63
C LEU A 143 -5.00 -3.07 5.95
N ILE A 144 -4.09 -2.75 6.88
CA ILE A 144 -4.02 -3.43 8.18
C ILE A 144 -5.30 -3.30 9.02
N LYS A 145 -6.11 -2.28 8.72
CA LYS A 145 -7.37 -2.01 9.44
C LYS A 145 -8.52 -2.87 8.92
N LEU A 146 -8.40 -3.45 7.72
CA LEU A 146 -9.43 -4.36 7.19
C LEU A 146 -9.54 -5.58 8.08
N GLU A 147 -10.76 -5.86 8.56
CA GLU A 147 -11.06 -6.92 9.53
C GLU A 147 -10.37 -8.25 9.20
N LYS A 148 -10.54 -8.73 7.95
CA LYS A 148 -9.92 -9.98 7.49
C LYS A 148 -8.39 -10.00 7.60
N LEU A 149 -7.71 -8.92 7.19
CA LEU A 149 -6.25 -8.85 7.28
C LEU A 149 -5.79 -8.65 8.73
N HIS A 150 -6.55 -7.86 9.49
CA HIS A 150 -6.30 -7.60 10.90
C HIS A 150 -6.35 -8.88 11.73
N GLU A 151 -7.40 -9.70 11.54
CA GLU A 151 -7.56 -10.99 12.20
C GLU A 151 -6.42 -11.95 11.84
N MET A 152 -6.05 -12.05 10.55
CA MET A 152 -4.93 -12.87 10.11
C MET A 152 -3.61 -12.50 10.81
N ILE A 153 -3.35 -11.20 11.00
CA ILE A 153 -2.14 -10.70 11.66
C ILE A 153 -2.16 -10.99 13.16
N ILE A 154 -3.27 -10.72 13.85
CA ILE A 154 -3.37 -10.92 15.30
C ILE A 154 -3.34 -12.40 15.69
N GLN A 155 -3.99 -13.27 14.90
CA GLN A 155 -4.08 -14.70 15.19
C GLN A 155 -2.83 -15.49 14.79
N ALA A 156 -1.88 -14.88 14.08
CA ALA A 156 -0.66 -15.58 13.68
C ALA A 156 0.22 -15.92 14.89
N THR A 157 0.63 -17.17 14.96
CA THR A 157 1.52 -17.71 15.99
C THR A 157 2.98 -17.77 15.54
N GLU A 158 3.27 -17.40 14.30
CA GLU A 158 4.60 -17.43 13.70
C GLU A 158 4.71 -16.43 12.54
N THR A 159 5.94 -16.08 12.19
CA THR A 159 6.28 -15.26 11.02
C THR A 159 6.00 -16.05 9.74
N LYS A 160 5.09 -15.56 8.89
CA LYS A 160 4.70 -16.27 7.66
C LYS A 160 4.24 -15.31 6.55
N THR A 161 4.36 -15.77 5.30
CA THR A 161 3.84 -15.09 4.12
C THR A 161 2.47 -15.65 3.75
N ILE A 162 1.49 -14.78 3.55
CA ILE A 162 0.17 -15.14 3.02
C ILE A 162 0.01 -14.47 1.65
N LEU A 163 -0.35 -15.27 0.64
CA LEU A 163 -0.61 -14.79 -0.71
C LEU A 163 -2.12 -14.57 -0.91
N LEU A 164 -2.49 -13.36 -1.29
CA LEU A 164 -3.87 -12.98 -1.64
C LEU A 164 -3.88 -12.23 -2.99
N ASN A 165 -5.06 -11.85 -3.45
CA ASN A 165 -5.22 -10.92 -4.57
C ASN A 165 -5.99 -9.69 -4.10
N ILE A 166 -5.38 -8.51 -4.22
CA ILE A 166 -5.96 -7.23 -3.80
C ILE A 166 -7.02 -6.72 -4.79
N TYR A 167 -7.17 -7.34 -5.97
CA TYR A 167 -8.19 -6.98 -6.96
C TYR A 167 -9.39 -7.90 -6.95
N ASP A 168 -9.39 -8.96 -6.13
CA ASP A 168 -10.41 -10.01 -6.16
C ASP A 168 -10.68 -10.49 -7.59
N ASP A 169 -11.80 -10.10 -8.19
CA ASP A 169 -12.20 -10.45 -9.56
C ASP A 169 -12.34 -9.25 -10.51
N TRP A 170 -11.87 -8.06 -10.13
CA TRP A 170 -11.99 -6.83 -10.93
C TRP A 170 -11.39 -6.99 -12.34
N LEU A 171 -10.29 -7.73 -12.48
CA LEU A 171 -9.62 -7.94 -13.77
C LEU A 171 -10.48 -8.72 -14.79
N LYS A 172 -11.63 -9.27 -14.39
CA LYS A 172 -12.60 -9.86 -15.34
C LYS A 172 -13.37 -8.79 -16.12
N THR A 173 -13.50 -7.57 -15.59
CA THR A 173 -14.36 -6.51 -16.14
C THR A 173 -13.64 -5.21 -16.44
N ILE A 174 -12.50 -4.94 -15.79
CA ILE A 174 -11.71 -3.72 -15.98
C ILE A 174 -10.23 -4.03 -16.26
N SER A 175 -9.51 -3.06 -16.84
CA SER A 175 -8.06 -3.18 -17.05
C SER A 175 -7.28 -3.17 -15.72
N ASN A 176 -6.04 -3.64 -15.76
CA ASN A 176 -5.10 -3.57 -14.63
C ASN A 176 -4.85 -2.13 -14.16
N GLU A 177 -4.70 -1.18 -15.09
CA GLU A 177 -4.57 0.26 -14.83
C GLU A 177 -5.76 0.77 -14.01
N LYS A 178 -6.99 0.49 -14.46
CA LYS A 178 -8.21 0.93 -13.77
C LYS A 178 -8.38 0.24 -12.42
N ALA A 179 -7.99 -1.03 -12.29
CA ALA A 179 -8.01 -1.76 -11.03
C ALA A 179 -7.05 -1.17 -10.00
N PHE A 180 -5.85 -0.75 -10.44
CA PHE A 180 -4.90 -0.09 -9.55
C PHE A 180 -5.32 1.34 -9.19
N GLU A 181 -5.89 2.11 -10.11
CA GLU A 181 -6.47 3.42 -9.79
C GLU A 181 -7.58 3.29 -8.73
N ARG A 182 -8.47 2.29 -8.88
CA ARG A 182 -9.48 1.97 -7.87
C ARG A 182 -8.83 1.63 -6.54
N PHE A 183 -7.81 0.78 -6.55
CA PHE A 183 -7.06 0.42 -5.35
C PHE A 183 -6.46 1.65 -4.64
N ILE A 184 -5.82 2.56 -5.38
CA ILE A 184 -5.27 3.81 -4.83
C ILE A 184 -6.37 4.62 -4.12
N VAL A 185 -7.50 4.84 -4.79
CA VAL A 185 -8.64 5.59 -4.22
C VAL A 185 -9.12 4.93 -2.93
N ILE A 186 -9.27 3.60 -2.92
CA ILE A 186 -9.73 2.86 -1.75
C ILE A 186 -8.75 3.00 -0.58
N VAL A 187 -7.46 2.74 -0.79
CA VAL A 187 -6.49 2.81 0.31
C VAL A 187 -6.30 4.24 0.82
N SER A 188 -6.35 5.24 -0.07
CA SER A 188 -6.33 6.66 0.31
C SER A 188 -7.53 7.01 1.17
N ALA A 189 -8.75 6.62 0.77
CA ALA A 189 -9.95 6.88 1.55
C ALA A 189 -9.96 6.16 2.91
N LEU A 190 -9.51 4.90 2.96
CA LEU A 190 -9.34 4.14 4.21
C LEU A 190 -8.31 4.79 5.14
N HIS A 191 -7.27 5.41 4.58
CA HIS A 191 -6.27 6.15 5.33
C HIS A 191 -6.85 7.44 5.92
N THR A 192 -7.58 8.20 5.10
CA THR A 192 -8.26 9.44 5.47
C THR A 192 -9.31 9.23 6.56
N SER A 193 -10.30 8.36 6.31
CA SER A 193 -11.37 8.09 7.26
C SER A 193 -11.88 6.67 7.08
N TYR A 194 -11.38 5.75 7.91
CA TYR A 194 -11.72 4.33 7.82
C TYR A 194 -13.23 4.08 7.92
N ASP A 195 -13.90 4.64 8.92
CA ASP A 195 -15.32 4.39 9.15
C ASP A 195 -16.20 4.92 8.00
N GLN A 196 -15.91 6.12 7.50
CA GLN A 196 -16.66 6.70 6.38
C GLN A 196 -16.40 5.94 5.08
N ALA A 197 -15.14 5.59 4.80
CA ALA A 197 -14.78 4.80 3.62
C ALA A 197 -15.44 3.42 3.65
N MET A 198 -15.45 2.74 4.80
CA MET A 198 -16.12 1.45 4.96
C MET A 198 -17.64 1.54 4.81
N ASN A 199 -18.27 2.62 5.30
CA ASN A 199 -19.70 2.86 5.09
C ASN A 199 -20.04 3.05 3.60
N ILE A 200 -19.19 3.76 2.85
CA ILE A 200 -19.31 3.95 1.40
C ILE A 200 -19.14 2.60 0.68
N LEU A 201 -18.06 1.87 0.98
CA LEU A 201 -17.75 0.58 0.34
C LEU A 201 -18.87 -0.45 0.55
N THR A 202 -19.38 -0.58 1.77
CA THR A 202 -20.42 -1.55 2.12
C THR A 202 -21.84 -1.11 1.75
N MET A 203 -21.99 0.08 1.15
CA MET A 203 -23.28 0.69 0.81
C MET A 203 -24.23 0.66 2.03
N SER A 204 -23.73 1.09 3.19
CA SER A 204 -24.42 1.06 4.49
C SER A 204 -24.91 -0.34 4.90
N ASN A 205 -24.01 -1.34 4.90
CA ASN A 205 -24.28 -2.73 5.29
C ASN A 205 -25.26 -3.53 4.39
N SER A 206 -25.58 -3.02 3.20
CA SER A 206 -26.46 -3.75 2.27
C SER A 206 -25.77 -4.91 1.57
N ILE A 207 -24.43 -4.92 1.51
CA ILE A 207 -23.64 -5.87 0.73
C ILE A 207 -22.61 -6.56 1.62
N LYS A 208 -22.65 -7.90 1.63
CA LYS A 208 -21.68 -8.73 2.35
C LYS A 208 -20.45 -9.00 1.49
N ILE A 209 -19.27 -8.95 2.12
CA ILE A 209 -18.00 -9.34 1.51
C ILE A 209 -17.92 -10.87 1.51
N SER A 210 -17.52 -11.45 0.38
CA SER A 210 -17.30 -12.90 0.29
C SER A 210 -16.13 -13.33 1.19
N GLN A 211 -16.20 -14.52 1.79
CA GLN A 211 -15.13 -15.04 2.65
C GLN A 211 -13.76 -15.07 1.95
N ILE A 212 -13.75 -15.27 0.63
CA ILE A 212 -12.51 -15.30 -0.16
C ILE A 212 -12.04 -13.93 -0.62
N HIS A 213 -12.94 -12.95 -0.74
CA HIS A 213 -12.61 -11.61 -1.26
C HIS A 213 -12.18 -10.65 -0.15
N LEU A 214 -11.58 -9.53 -0.53
CA LEU A 214 -11.26 -8.41 0.36
C LEU A 214 -12.30 -7.28 0.24
N TRP A 215 -12.94 -7.17 -0.93
CA TRP A 215 -13.86 -6.10 -1.26
C TRP A 215 -15.29 -6.61 -1.47
N PRO A 216 -16.29 -5.72 -1.31
CA PRO A 216 -17.68 -6.06 -1.62
C PRO A 216 -17.84 -6.38 -3.11
N ASN A 217 -18.74 -7.32 -3.41
CA ASN A 217 -19.07 -7.67 -4.79
C ASN A 217 -20.08 -6.66 -5.34
N LEU A 218 -19.59 -5.66 -6.07
CA LEU A 218 -20.37 -4.58 -6.66
C LEU A 218 -20.39 -4.69 -8.19
N THR A 219 -21.49 -4.25 -8.81
CA THR A 219 -21.54 -4.07 -10.27
C THR A 219 -20.63 -2.94 -10.73
N VAL A 220 -20.38 -2.84 -12.04
CA VAL A 220 -19.55 -1.76 -12.61
C VAL A 220 -20.14 -0.38 -12.29
N GLU A 221 -21.46 -0.23 -12.36
CA GLU A 221 -22.16 1.02 -12.06
C GLU A 221 -22.06 1.39 -10.57
N GLN A 222 -22.18 0.39 -9.69
CA GLN A 222 -22.02 0.58 -8.25
C GLN A 222 -20.59 0.98 -7.91
N TRP A 223 -19.59 0.33 -8.51
CA TRP A 223 -18.18 0.70 -8.35
C TRP A 223 -17.91 2.13 -8.81
N ASN A 224 -18.47 2.55 -9.95
CA ASN A 224 -18.30 3.93 -10.42
C ASN A 224 -18.84 4.95 -9.42
N LYS A 225 -19.99 4.67 -8.79
CA LYS A 225 -20.54 5.54 -7.75
C LYS A 225 -19.66 5.56 -6.49
N VAL A 226 -19.25 4.39 -6.02
CA VAL A 226 -18.36 4.25 -4.86
C VAL A 226 -17.02 4.96 -5.09
N GLU A 227 -16.41 4.85 -6.27
CA GLU A 227 -15.18 5.55 -6.61
C GLU A 227 -15.33 7.08 -6.53
N ILE A 228 -16.47 7.63 -6.98
CA ILE A 228 -16.76 9.07 -6.87
C ILE A 228 -16.90 9.46 -5.40
N ASP A 229 -17.72 8.73 -4.63
CA ASP A 229 -17.99 9.02 -3.23
C ASP A 229 -16.69 8.96 -2.37
N LEU A 230 -15.79 8.01 -2.65
CA LEU A 230 -14.49 7.89 -1.99
C LEU A 230 -13.53 9.03 -2.38
N ARG A 231 -13.53 9.46 -3.64
CA ARG A 231 -12.73 10.62 -4.09
C ARG A 231 -13.21 11.89 -3.41
N ASP A 232 -14.51 12.11 -3.34
CA ASP A 232 -15.11 13.26 -2.67
C ASP A 232 -14.79 13.27 -1.17
N LEU A 233 -14.74 12.10 -0.52
CA LEU A 233 -14.30 11.98 0.87
C LEU A 233 -12.86 12.47 1.06
N ILE A 234 -11.92 12.02 0.21
CA ILE A 234 -10.50 12.39 0.29
C ILE A 234 -10.33 13.91 0.07
N VAL A 235 -10.97 14.45 -0.97
CA VAL A 235 -10.86 15.87 -1.31
C VAL A 235 -11.48 16.75 -0.24
N ARG A 236 -12.64 16.37 0.29
CA ARG A 236 -13.32 17.12 1.37
C ARG A 236 -12.46 17.16 2.63
N ASP A 237 -11.86 16.04 3.02
CA ASP A 237 -10.97 15.98 4.17
C ASP A 237 -9.76 16.90 3.96
N PHE A 238 -9.08 16.79 2.81
CA PHE A 238 -7.95 17.66 2.47
C PHE A 238 -8.30 19.15 2.52
N CYS A 239 -9.42 19.55 1.91
CA CYS A 239 -9.91 20.92 1.92
C CYS A 239 -10.21 21.41 3.34
N THR A 240 -10.81 20.55 4.18
CA THR A 240 -11.14 20.90 5.57
C THR A 240 -9.88 21.07 6.41
N THR A 241 -8.91 20.15 6.29
CA THR A 241 -7.65 20.19 7.01
C THR A 241 -6.81 21.42 6.63
N ASN A 242 -6.81 21.80 5.35
CA ASN A 242 -5.99 22.90 4.84
C ASN A 242 -6.77 24.22 4.71
N SER A 243 -8.04 24.26 5.12
CA SER A 243 -8.92 25.44 4.99
C SER A 243 -9.01 25.98 3.55
N ILE A 244 -9.06 25.08 2.55
CA ILE A 244 -9.17 25.40 1.12
C ILE A 244 -10.63 25.25 0.68
N ASN A 245 -11.12 26.16 -0.16
CA ASN A 245 -12.45 26.01 -0.77
C ASN A 245 -12.38 25.04 -1.96
N ILE A 246 -13.22 24.01 -1.96
CA ILE A 246 -13.25 22.98 -3.02
C ILE A 246 -13.51 23.57 -4.42
N GLN A 247 -14.23 24.70 -4.51
CA GLN A 247 -14.54 25.37 -5.78
C GLN A 247 -13.31 26.04 -6.43
N GLU A 248 -12.23 26.22 -5.67
CA GLU A 248 -10.98 26.82 -6.15
C GLU A 248 -10.02 25.79 -6.74
N LEU A 249 -10.32 24.49 -6.59
CA LEU A 249 -9.49 23.41 -7.11
C LEU A 249 -9.80 23.12 -8.58
N SER A 250 -8.75 23.05 -9.39
CA SER A 250 -8.82 22.49 -10.74
C SER A 250 -8.92 20.96 -10.73
N GLU A 251 -9.43 20.36 -11.82
CA GLU A 251 -9.49 18.90 -11.99
C GLU A 251 -8.14 18.20 -11.77
N LYS A 252 -7.05 18.85 -12.21
CA LYS A 252 -5.70 18.32 -11.99
C LYS A 252 -5.32 18.32 -10.51
N GLN A 253 -5.65 19.39 -9.79
CA GLN A 253 -5.40 19.49 -8.35
C GLN A 253 -6.21 18.45 -7.58
N ILE A 254 -7.48 18.24 -7.95
CA ILE A 254 -8.33 17.18 -7.39
C ILE A 254 -7.68 15.80 -7.61
N SER A 255 -7.22 15.51 -8.82
CA SER A 255 -6.54 14.26 -9.14
C SER A 255 -5.23 14.09 -8.35
N ASP A 256 -4.43 15.16 -8.23
CA ASP A 256 -3.17 15.16 -7.49
C ASP A 256 -3.42 14.90 -5.99
N ILE A 257 -4.47 15.49 -5.40
CA ILE A 257 -4.89 15.23 -4.01
C ILE A 257 -5.29 13.77 -3.82
N VAL A 258 -6.13 13.22 -4.70
CA VAL A 258 -6.62 11.82 -4.60
C VAL A 258 -5.48 10.81 -4.67
N ILE A 259 -4.49 11.05 -5.54
CA ILE A 259 -3.34 10.17 -5.74
C ILE A 259 -2.27 10.38 -4.65
N GLY A 260 -2.39 11.43 -3.83
CA GLY A 260 -1.44 11.75 -2.75
C GLY A 260 -0.17 12.46 -3.25
N ASN A 261 -0.25 13.14 -4.39
CA ASN A 261 0.79 13.95 -5.00
C ASN A 261 0.66 15.43 -4.55
N ILE A 262 0.85 15.66 -3.25
CA ILE A 262 0.47 16.92 -2.58
C ILE A 262 1.64 17.91 -2.46
N ASP A 263 2.86 17.57 -2.91
CA ASP A 263 4.07 18.42 -2.83
C ASP A 263 3.99 19.79 -3.55
N LYS A 264 2.80 20.18 -4.04
CA LYS A 264 2.51 21.39 -4.80
C LYS A 264 1.43 22.30 -4.18
N PHE A 265 0.98 22.02 -2.96
CA PHE A 265 0.00 22.84 -2.22
C PHE A 265 0.63 23.54 -1.02
#